data_AF-A0A926JIW3-F1
#
_entry.id   AF-A0A926JIW3-F1
#
_cell.length_a   1.000
_cell.length_b   1.000
_cell.length_c   1.000
_cell.angle_alpha   90.00
_cell.angle_beta   90.00
_cell.angle_gamma   90.00
#
_symmetry.space_group_name_H-M   'P 1'
#
loop_
_entity.id
_entity.type
_entity.pdbx_description
1 polymer ?
#
loop_
_entity_poly.entity_id
_entity_poly.type
_entity_poly.pdbx_seq_one_letter_code
_entity_poly.pdbx_strand_id
1 'polypeptide(L)'
;MGTEPAEPEPMADNAYQPTGSNEEQEDAAPLDPQDTVDEPTYDETLDQGYSPPERPLGVTRHGTTAAEQRDGETLDERLAQERPDVPGPAGEGEGEGESGTGAEEAAVQVVGDDTEPPGAQRSR
;
A
#
# COMPACT_ATOMS: atom_id res chain seq x y z
N MET A 1 -15.96 -28.80 -52.71
CA MET A 1 -15.78 -28.01 -51.48
C MET A 1 -14.41 -27.39 -51.53
N GLY A 2 -14.31 -26.11 -51.19
CA GLY A 2 -13.06 -25.35 -51.17
C GLY A 2 -13.33 -23.85 -51.34
N THR A 3 -14.21 -23.28 -50.51
CA THR A 3 -14.34 -21.84 -50.37
C THR A 3 -13.16 -21.35 -49.53
N GLU A 4 -12.25 -20.59 -50.12
CA GLU A 4 -11.24 -19.85 -49.35
C GLU A 4 -11.96 -18.72 -48.58
N PRO A 5 -11.74 -18.56 -47.27
CA PRO A 5 -12.35 -17.46 -46.52
C PRO A 5 -11.62 -16.17 -46.88
N ALA A 6 -12.38 -15.14 -47.30
CA ALA A 6 -11.87 -13.78 -47.35
C ALA A 6 -11.50 -13.37 -45.93
N GLU A 7 -10.22 -13.11 -45.68
CA GLU A 7 -9.80 -12.54 -44.41
C GLU A 7 -10.44 -11.14 -44.26
N PRO A 8 -11.02 -10.81 -43.10
CA PRO A 8 -11.58 -9.48 -42.89
C PRO A 8 -10.43 -8.48 -42.83
N GLU A 9 -10.37 -7.57 -43.80
CA GLU A 9 -9.49 -6.42 -43.69
C GLU A 9 -9.83 -5.64 -42.40
N PRO A 10 -8.85 -5.25 -41.57
CA PRO A 10 -9.09 -4.44 -40.39
C PRO A 10 -9.53 -3.04 -40.83
N MET A 11 -10.83 -2.86 -41.05
CA MET A 11 -11.50 -1.63 -41.49
C MET A 11 -11.41 -0.46 -40.47
N ALA A 12 -10.62 -0.61 -39.40
CA ALA A 12 -10.54 0.34 -38.29
C ALA A 12 -9.30 1.26 -38.33
N ASP A 13 -8.28 0.95 -39.13
CA ASP A 13 -7.01 1.72 -39.18
C ASP A 13 -7.08 2.95 -40.12
N ASN A 14 -8.04 2.97 -41.04
CA ASN A 14 -8.20 4.07 -42.02
C ASN A 14 -9.12 5.20 -41.55
N ALA A 15 -9.60 5.15 -40.29
CA ALA A 15 -10.37 6.23 -39.72
C ALA A 15 -9.42 7.41 -39.43
N TYR A 16 -9.63 8.54 -40.10
CA TYR A 16 -8.97 9.80 -39.77
C TYR A 16 -9.21 10.11 -38.29
N GLN A 17 -8.15 9.96 -37.48
CA GLN A 17 -8.12 10.37 -36.09
C GLN A 17 -7.60 11.82 -36.08
N PRO A 18 -8.46 12.84 -35.90
CA PRO A 18 -7.98 14.20 -35.74
C PRO A 18 -7.21 14.30 -34.42
N THR A 19 -5.89 14.26 -34.49
CA THR A 19 -4.99 14.84 -33.48
C THR A 19 -3.98 15.78 -34.17
N GLY A 20 -4.41 16.37 -35.29
CA GLY A 20 -3.55 17.05 -36.26
C GLY A 20 -2.89 18.35 -35.77
N SER A 21 -3.38 18.92 -34.69
CA SER A 21 -2.73 20.01 -34.00
C SER A 21 -2.96 19.83 -32.51
N ASN A 22 -1.88 19.94 -31.74
CA ASN A 22 -1.88 19.79 -30.28
C ASN A 22 -2.65 20.91 -29.56
N GLU A 23 -3.42 21.73 -30.28
CA GLU A 23 -4.10 22.93 -29.82
C GLU A 23 -5.17 22.60 -28.76
N GLU A 24 -5.80 21.42 -28.84
CA GLU A 24 -6.72 20.94 -27.79
C GLU A 24 -6.00 20.40 -26.54
N GLN A 25 -4.66 20.27 -26.56
CA GLN A 25 -3.91 19.78 -25.41
C GLN A 25 -3.31 20.87 -24.52
N GLU A 26 -3.30 22.13 -24.96
CA GLU A 26 -2.88 23.24 -24.08
C GLU A 26 -3.81 23.35 -22.86
N ASP A 27 -5.12 23.16 -23.06
CA ASP A 27 -6.12 23.05 -21.99
C ASP A 27 -6.11 21.68 -21.26
N ALA A 28 -5.41 20.69 -21.81
CA ALA A 28 -5.26 19.36 -21.20
C ALA A 28 -4.00 19.21 -20.35
N ALA A 29 -3.08 20.18 -20.43
CA ALA A 29 -1.97 20.29 -19.49
C ALA A 29 -2.53 20.71 -18.13
N PRO A 30 -1.97 20.21 -17.01
CA PRO A 30 -2.27 20.76 -15.71
C PRO A 30 -2.04 22.28 -15.73
N LEU A 31 -3.07 23.04 -15.36
CA LEU A 31 -2.96 24.49 -15.19
C LEU A 31 -1.84 24.81 -14.19
N ASP A 32 -1.23 25.97 -14.35
CA ASP A 32 -0.27 26.40 -13.35
C ASP A 32 -0.98 26.67 -12.00
N PRO A 33 -0.25 26.60 -10.87
CA PRO A 33 -0.85 26.84 -9.56
C PRO A 33 -1.45 28.25 -9.38
N GLN A 34 -1.15 29.20 -10.27
CA GLN A 34 -1.73 30.56 -10.24
C GLN A 34 -3.11 30.60 -10.90
N ASP A 35 -3.35 29.73 -11.88
CA ASP A 35 -4.57 29.66 -12.67
C ASP A 35 -5.54 28.56 -12.20
N THR A 36 -5.11 27.66 -11.31
CA THR A 36 -5.97 26.67 -10.65
C THR A 36 -6.82 27.27 -9.53
N VAL A 37 -8.13 27.03 -9.57
CA VAL A 37 -9.05 27.40 -8.48
C VAL A 37 -8.80 26.51 -7.26
N ASP A 38 -8.86 27.11 -6.07
CA ASP A 38 -8.67 26.47 -4.75
C ASP A 38 -7.27 25.87 -4.47
N GLU A 39 -6.29 26.12 -5.34
CA GLU A 39 -4.88 25.81 -5.06
C GLU A 39 -4.19 27.02 -4.41
N PRO A 40 -3.30 26.82 -3.42
CA PRO A 40 -2.45 27.88 -2.92
C PRO A 40 -1.57 28.48 -4.02
N THR A 41 -1.50 29.81 -4.03
CA THR A 41 -0.59 30.55 -4.88
C THR A 41 0.87 30.29 -4.50
N TYR A 42 1.79 30.59 -5.42
CA TYR A 42 3.22 30.46 -5.20
C TYR A 42 3.69 31.22 -3.94
N ASP A 43 3.21 32.44 -3.72
CA ASP A 43 3.56 33.23 -2.53
C ASP A 43 3.00 32.59 -1.25
N GLU A 44 1.76 32.07 -1.28
CA GLU A 44 1.15 31.37 -0.13
C GLU A 44 1.89 30.08 0.23
N THR A 45 2.38 29.32 -0.77
CA THR A 45 3.21 28.14 -0.51
C THR A 45 4.55 28.48 0.15
N LEU A 46 5.15 29.62 -0.23
CA LEU A 46 6.41 30.09 0.36
C LEU A 46 6.22 30.61 1.79
N ASP A 47 5.12 31.31 2.04
CA ASP A 47 4.76 31.84 3.36
C ASP A 47 4.45 30.73 4.38
N GLN A 48 4.04 29.55 3.91
CA GLN A 48 3.66 28.43 4.77
C GLN A 48 4.82 27.89 5.61
N GLY A 49 6.07 28.13 5.17
CA GLY A 49 7.28 27.82 5.92
C GLY A 49 7.49 26.32 6.17
N TYR A 50 8.52 25.74 5.55
CA TYR A 50 8.88 24.36 5.89
C TYR A 50 9.53 24.31 7.29
N SER A 51 8.95 23.54 8.21
CA SER A 51 9.55 23.23 9.52
C SER A 51 10.23 21.86 9.45
N PRO A 52 11.57 21.79 9.32
CA PRO A 52 12.28 20.51 9.30
C PRO A 52 12.05 19.73 10.60
N PRO A 53 12.25 18.41 10.59
CA PRO A 53 12.20 17.61 11.81
C PRO A 53 13.17 18.14 12.87
N GLU A 54 12.69 18.33 14.09
CA GLU A 54 13.49 18.74 15.26
C GLU A 54 14.66 17.78 15.56
N ARG A 55 14.62 16.56 15.00
CA ARG A 55 15.66 15.55 15.13
C ARG A 55 15.88 14.81 13.81
N PRO A 56 17.13 14.43 13.51
CA PRO A 56 17.44 13.63 12.32
C PRO A 56 16.67 12.30 12.33
N LEU A 57 16.02 11.99 11.21
CA LEU A 57 15.25 10.76 11.05
C LEU A 57 16.18 9.60 10.68
N GLY A 58 15.95 8.44 11.28
CA GLY A 58 16.61 7.19 10.89
C GLY A 58 18.09 7.06 11.26
N VAL A 59 18.75 8.09 11.81
CA VAL A 59 20.17 8.02 12.19
C VAL A 59 20.47 7.08 13.35
N THR A 60 19.44 6.70 14.12
CA THR A 60 19.53 5.74 15.22
C THR A 60 19.06 4.33 14.81
N ARG A 61 18.75 4.10 13.53
CA ARG A 61 18.35 2.79 13.02
C ARG A 61 19.58 1.92 12.79
N HIS A 62 19.38 0.60 12.85
CA HIS A 62 20.39 -0.35 12.39
C HIS A 62 20.66 -0.19 10.88
N GLY A 63 21.89 -0.45 10.44
CA GLY A 63 22.30 -0.38 9.03
C GLY A 63 22.77 1.01 8.59
N THR A 64 23.05 1.91 9.53
CA THR A 64 23.63 3.23 9.22
C THR A 64 25.15 3.17 9.05
N THR A 65 25.79 2.12 9.59
CA THR A 65 27.23 1.89 9.46
C THR A 65 27.56 0.75 8.49
N ALA A 66 28.77 0.80 7.92
CA ALA A 66 29.24 -0.25 7.02
C ALA A 66 29.49 -1.60 7.70
N ALA A 67 29.61 -1.65 9.03
CA ALA A 67 29.72 -2.89 9.78
C ALA A 67 28.33 -3.55 9.93
N GLU A 68 27.34 -2.78 10.39
CA GLU A 68 25.94 -3.23 10.51
C GLU A 68 25.36 -3.74 9.20
N GLN A 69 25.69 -3.10 8.06
CA GLN A 69 25.27 -3.57 6.74
C GLN A 69 25.89 -4.90 6.34
N ARG A 70 27.09 -5.22 6.85
CA ARG A 70 27.77 -6.49 6.59
C ARG A 70 27.23 -7.60 7.48
N ASP A 71 26.99 -7.28 8.74
CA ASP A 71 26.53 -8.25 9.74
C ASP A 71 25.02 -8.53 9.60
N GLY A 72 24.25 -7.52 9.14
CA GLY A 72 22.81 -7.61 8.97
C GLY A 72 22.06 -7.49 10.30
N GLU A 73 20.74 -7.28 10.21
CA GLU A 73 19.86 -7.20 11.38
C GLU A 73 19.19 -8.55 11.66
N THR A 74 19.09 -8.93 12.93
CA THR A 74 18.35 -10.12 13.34
C THR A 74 16.83 -9.90 13.29
N LEU A 75 16.07 -10.99 13.30
CA LEU A 75 14.60 -10.91 13.33
C LEU A 75 14.08 -10.24 14.62
N ASP A 76 14.71 -10.55 15.76
CA ASP A 76 14.30 -10.01 17.05
C ASP A 76 14.52 -8.49 17.14
N GLU A 77 15.61 -7.99 16.57
CA GLU A 77 15.88 -6.55 16.45
C GLU A 77 14.83 -5.87 15.56
N ARG A 78 14.44 -6.50 14.44
CA ARG A 78 13.40 -5.96 13.54
C ARG A 78 12.05 -5.90 14.23
N LEU A 79 11.69 -6.92 15.00
CA LEU A 79 10.47 -6.97 15.79
C LEU A 79 10.48 -5.90 16.90
N ALA A 80 11.61 -5.68 17.56
CA ALA A 80 11.74 -4.63 18.58
C ALA A 80 11.56 -3.21 18.02
N GLN A 81 11.80 -3.01 16.73
CA GLN A 81 11.55 -1.73 16.04
C GLN A 81 10.11 -1.54 15.57
N GLU A 82 9.31 -2.61 15.51
CA GLU A 82 7.91 -2.55 15.09
C GLU A 82 7.06 -1.77 16.10
N ARG A 83 6.09 -1.00 15.61
CA ARG A 83 5.03 -0.43 16.44
C ARG A 83 3.68 -0.93 15.92
N PRO A 84 2.74 -1.30 16.81
CA PRO A 84 1.39 -1.64 16.39
C PRO A 84 0.75 -0.52 15.59
N ASP A 85 -0.09 -0.89 14.64
CA ASP A 85 -0.88 0.07 13.89
C ASP A 85 -1.83 0.83 14.83
N VAL A 86 -1.89 2.15 14.64
CA VAL A 86 -2.83 3.00 15.38
C VAL A 86 -4.15 2.99 14.60
N PRO A 87 -5.30 2.72 15.26
CA PRO A 87 -6.58 2.86 14.58
C PRO A 87 -6.71 4.28 14.04
N GLY A 88 -7.18 4.40 12.80
CA GLY A 88 -7.47 5.70 12.20
C GLY A 88 -8.44 6.51 13.07
N PRO A 89 -8.53 7.83 12.88
CA PRO A 89 -9.55 8.61 13.55
C PRO A 89 -10.91 7.94 13.34
N ALA A 90 -11.71 7.83 14.40
CA ALA A 90 -13.10 7.44 14.26
C ALA A 90 -13.75 8.50 13.35
N GLY A 91 -13.89 8.17 12.07
CA GLY A 91 -14.57 9.03 11.13
C GLY A 91 -15.95 9.34 11.70
N GLU A 92 -16.30 10.62 11.75
CA GLU A 92 -17.69 11.00 11.88
C GLU A 92 -18.44 10.28 10.75
N GLY A 93 -19.43 9.47 11.12
CA GLY A 93 -19.97 8.43 10.26
C GLY A 93 -20.45 8.96 8.92
N GLU A 94 -19.75 8.57 7.86
CA GLU A 94 -20.30 8.56 6.51
C GLU A 94 -20.59 7.11 6.13
N GLY A 95 -21.87 6.75 6.25
CA GLY A 95 -22.43 5.53 5.70
C GLY A 95 -22.48 4.35 6.66
N GLU A 96 -23.65 4.18 7.28
CA GLU A 96 -24.17 2.85 7.63
C GLU A 96 -24.17 1.96 6.37
N GLY A 97 -23.04 1.31 6.10
CA GLY A 97 -22.91 0.17 5.21
C GLY A 97 -22.84 -1.08 6.06
N GLU A 98 -24.02 -1.63 6.35
CA GLU A 98 -24.27 -2.99 6.81
C GLU A 98 -23.13 -3.65 7.61
N SER A 99 -23.22 -3.50 8.93
CA SER A 99 -22.58 -4.40 9.88
C SER A 99 -23.10 -5.82 9.64
N GLY A 100 -22.44 -6.53 8.73
CA GLY A 100 -22.46 -7.98 8.65
C GLY A 100 -21.91 -8.51 9.97
N THR A 101 -22.86 -8.89 10.82
CA THR A 101 -22.72 -9.48 12.14
C THR A 101 -21.43 -10.29 12.34
N GLY A 102 -20.65 -9.91 13.35
CA GLY A 102 -19.73 -10.85 13.97
C GLY A 102 -20.50 -12.03 14.56
N ALA A 103 -20.05 -13.25 14.27
CA ALA A 103 -20.01 -14.39 15.19
C ALA A 103 -19.70 -15.67 14.41
N GLU A 104 -18.42 -15.89 14.09
CA GLU A 104 -17.88 -17.25 14.09
C GLU A 104 -16.37 -17.19 14.37
N GLU A 105 -16.04 -16.76 15.59
CA GLU A 105 -14.89 -17.37 16.26
C GLU A 105 -15.29 -18.83 16.55
N ALA A 106 -15.18 -19.69 15.53
CA ALA A 106 -15.22 -21.12 15.74
C ALA A 106 -13.91 -21.48 16.44
N ALA A 107 -13.96 -21.56 17.76
CA ALA A 107 -12.89 -22.08 18.58
C ALA A 107 -12.36 -23.40 17.99
N VAL A 108 -11.17 -23.37 17.41
CA VAL A 108 -10.42 -24.59 17.12
C VAL A 108 -9.90 -25.10 18.46
N GLN A 109 -10.64 -26.00 19.08
CA GLN A 109 -10.07 -26.85 20.12
C GLN A 109 -9.05 -27.78 19.46
N VAL A 110 -7.77 -27.44 19.59
CA VAL A 110 -6.72 -28.44 19.49
C VAL A 110 -6.89 -29.34 20.70
N VAL A 111 -7.55 -30.49 20.50
CA VAL A 111 -7.53 -31.58 21.46
C VAL A 111 -6.08 -32.05 21.53
N GLY A 112 -5.39 -31.69 22.62
CA GLY A 112 -4.14 -32.31 22.98
C GLY A 112 -4.42 -33.79 23.26
N ASP A 113 -4.08 -34.66 22.31
CA ASP A 113 -3.90 -36.07 22.60
C ASP A 113 -2.56 -36.23 23.30
N ASP A 114 -2.56 -35.92 24.60
CA ASP A 114 -1.48 -36.36 25.49
C ASP A 114 -2.06 -37.40 26.43
N THR A 115 -1.79 -38.66 26.10
CA THR A 115 -1.69 -39.70 27.12
C THR A 115 -0.44 -40.50 26.82
N GLU A 116 0.70 -39.98 27.27
CA GLU A 116 1.82 -40.83 27.68
C GLU A 116 1.31 -41.95 28.60
N PRO A 117 1.70 -43.22 28.34
CA PRO A 117 1.37 -44.31 29.26
C PRO A 117 2.14 -44.11 30.58
N PRO A 118 1.54 -44.34 31.76
CA PRO A 118 2.30 -44.27 32.99
C PRO A 118 3.37 -45.36 32.99
N GLY A 119 4.62 -44.92 32.85
CA GLY A 119 5.81 -45.73 33.11
C GLY A 119 5.77 -46.25 34.55
N ALA A 120 5.44 -47.53 34.70
CA ALA A 120 5.73 -48.24 35.93
C ALA A 120 7.24 -48.49 36.00
N GLN A 121 7.84 -47.92 37.03
CA GLN A 121 9.24 -48.09 37.39
C GLN A 121 9.53 -49.52 37.85
N ARG A 122 10.82 -49.86 37.70
CA ARG A 122 11.54 -51.07 38.13
C ARG A 122 11.15 -51.56 39.53
N SER A 123 11.06 -52.88 39.72
CA SER A 123 11.63 -53.55 40.90
C SER A 123 11.66 -55.07 40.79
N ARG A 124 12.87 -55.58 41.05
CA ARG A 124 13.32 -56.93 41.40
C ARG A 124 13.54 -57.96 40.28
#